data_AF-A0A2E6I292-F1
#
_entry.id   AF-A0A2E6I292-F1
#
_cell.length_a   1.000
_cell.length_b   1.000
_cell.length_c   1.000
_cell.angle_alpha   90.00
_cell.angle_beta   90.00
_cell.angle_gamma   90.00
#
_symmetry.space_group_name_H-M   'P 1'
#
loop_
_entity.id
_entity.type
_entity.pdbx_description
1 polymer ?
#
loop_
_entity_poly.entity_id
_entity_poly.type
_entity_poly.pdbx_seq_one_letter_code
_entity_poly.pdbx_strand_id
1 'polypeptide(L)'
;MKKWAEGDFDTRKALMEGHHNLRRFENLDPATSELSENDARILLANKRGYAHWVKYDNYLHLDPGVRDVIDAIQRNDLAGLQAALATDPDAANPHYVHGYQPIEPDSRNYNNDSIPLFEVSENTFLGAIPAGTNEAAMVETLISAGADPEIDHGHPMTAAVSYNAIHVVRALIDGGAAVDGPYGHGCPMAFALHIGYPDVIQLLVERGARLDLRFAAGVGDLDRVKSFINDAGSLKPDAGIQADPYTRSASPDDPGRYQMERTRENILHQAFYFACRSNNLDVADYLFSSDIDINAWVPGLDQAAPILHWCVGWGSSAGATKAHDGL
;
A
#
# COMPACT_ATOMS: atom_id res chain seq x y z
N MET A 1 1.41 37.32 17.89
CA MET A 1 1.22 35.92 18.36
C MET A 1 -0.09 35.65 19.11
N LYS A 2 -1.03 36.61 19.29
CA LYS A 2 -2.33 36.36 19.95
C LYS A 2 -3.51 36.41 18.98
N LYS A 3 -3.67 35.40 18.12
CA LYS A 3 -4.90 35.23 17.33
C LYS A 3 -5.25 33.77 16.97
N TRP A 4 -4.66 32.79 17.64
CA TRP A 4 -4.88 31.35 17.37
C TRP A 4 -5.58 30.61 18.53
N ALA A 5 -6.07 31.33 19.55
CA ALA A 5 -6.64 30.76 20.77
C ALA A 5 -8.18 30.91 20.85
N GLU A 6 -8.88 30.70 19.73
CA GLU A 6 -10.36 30.68 19.68
C GLU A 6 -10.89 29.29 19.28
N GLY A 7 -10.21 28.22 19.68
CA GLY A 7 -10.84 26.90 19.68
C GLY A 7 -11.45 26.64 21.05
N ASP A 8 -12.77 26.56 21.10
CA ASP A 8 -13.53 26.19 22.28
C ASP A 8 -13.41 24.68 22.59
N PHE A 9 -13.95 24.29 23.74
CA PHE A 9 -14.03 22.90 24.20
C PHE A 9 -14.60 21.95 23.13
N ASP A 10 -15.58 22.42 22.35
CA ASP A 10 -16.23 21.64 21.31
C ASP A 10 -15.28 21.36 20.13
N THR A 11 -14.45 22.34 19.75
CA THR A 11 -13.38 22.16 18.75
C THR A 11 -12.37 21.10 19.19
N ARG A 12 -11.95 21.13 20.46
CA ARG A 12 -11.05 20.12 21.04
C ARG A 12 -11.71 18.74 21.10
N LYS A 13 -13.00 18.68 21.44
CA LYS A 13 -13.76 17.43 21.45
C LYS A 13 -13.88 16.81 20.06
N ALA A 14 -14.17 17.62 19.03
CA ALA A 14 -14.24 17.16 17.64
C ALA A 14 -12.89 16.61 17.15
N LEU A 15 -11.78 17.25 17.52
CA LEU A 15 -10.41 16.75 17.26
C LEU A 15 -10.16 15.36 17.88
N MET A 16 -10.88 15.00 18.93
CA MET A 16 -10.73 13.77 19.71
C MET A 16 -11.69 12.64 19.28
N GLU A 17 -12.71 12.94 18.46
CA GLU A 17 -13.71 11.96 18.01
C GLU A 17 -13.23 11.17 16.77
N GLY A 18 -12.77 9.93 16.97
CA GLY A 18 -12.35 9.03 15.87
C GLY A 18 -11.38 7.93 16.30
N HIS A 19 -11.46 6.74 15.68
CA HIS A 19 -10.69 5.54 16.07
C HIS A 19 -9.15 5.66 15.93
N HIS A 20 -8.64 6.69 15.23
CA HIS A 20 -7.20 6.95 15.07
C HIS A 20 -6.71 8.22 15.77
N ASN A 21 -7.58 8.96 16.48
CA ASN A 21 -7.27 10.34 16.89
C ASN A 21 -6.23 10.44 17.99
N LEU A 22 -6.25 9.59 19.02
CA LEU A 22 -5.30 9.68 20.16
C LEU A 22 -3.83 9.47 19.76
N ARG A 23 -3.56 8.67 18.71
CA ARG A 23 -2.21 8.37 18.22
C ARG A 23 -1.63 9.46 17.32
N ARG A 24 -2.46 10.42 16.87
CA ARG A 24 -2.00 11.59 16.09
C ARG A 24 -1.48 12.72 16.97
N PHE A 25 -1.75 12.67 18.27
CA PHE A 25 -1.24 13.64 19.24
C PHE A 25 0.05 13.12 19.86
N GLU A 26 1.18 13.79 19.60
CA GLU A 26 2.47 13.43 20.19
C GLU A 26 2.49 13.64 21.72
N ASN A 27 1.66 14.56 22.25
CA ASN A 27 1.55 14.91 23.67
C ASN A 27 0.13 15.33 24.06
N LEU A 28 -0.84 14.42 23.96
CA LEU A 28 -2.21 14.71 24.38
C LEU A 28 -2.30 14.82 25.91
N ASP A 29 -2.64 16.01 26.43
CA ASP A 29 -3.15 16.18 27.78
C ASP A 29 -4.70 16.21 27.75
N PRO A 30 -5.41 15.14 28.14
CA PRO A 30 -6.87 15.11 28.13
C PRO A 30 -7.51 16.02 29.19
N ALA A 31 -6.74 16.59 30.12
CA ALA A 31 -7.24 17.43 31.21
C ALA A 31 -7.31 18.93 30.87
N THR A 32 -6.66 19.39 29.80
CA THR A 32 -6.74 20.81 29.39
C THR A 32 -7.99 21.11 28.58
N SER A 33 -8.61 22.26 28.85
CA SER A 33 -9.79 22.78 28.15
C SER A 33 -9.47 23.74 27.00
N GLU A 34 -8.19 24.11 26.82
CA GLU A 34 -7.73 25.07 25.80
C GLU A 34 -6.98 24.35 24.65
N LEU A 35 -6.93 24.97 23.47
CA LEU A 35 -6.04 24.51 22.39
C LEU A 35 -4.58 24.83 22.71
N SER A 36 -3.73 23.82 22.68
CA SER A 36 -2.28 23.95 22.72
C SER A 36 -1.69 24.29 21.35
N GLU A 37 -0.40 24.67 21.29
CA GLU A 37 0.33 24.79 20.03
C GLU A 37 0.30 23.48 19.22
N ASN A 38 0.34 22.34 19.90
CA ASN A 38 0.26 21.03 19.27
C ASN A 38 -1.10 20.78 18.61
N ASP A 39 -2.19 21.19 19.27
CA ASP A 39 -3.53 21.09 18.70
C ASP A 39 -3.68 21.99 17.46
N ALA A 40 -3.07 23.19 17.50
CA ALA A 40 -3.04 24.09 16.34
C ALA A 40 -2.27 23.51 15.15
N ARG A 41 -1.14 22.82 15.41
CA ARG A 41 -0.36 22.12 14.37
C ARG A 41 -1.17 21.00 13.72
N ILE A 42 -1.86 20.19 14.51
CA ILE A 42 -2.73 19.11 14.00
C ILE A 42 -3.89 19.66 13.18
N LEU A 43 -4.55 20.73 13.65
CA LEU A 43 -5.60 21.41 12.90
C LEU A 43 -5.09 21.93 11.55
N LEU A 44 -3.90 22.52 11.54
CA LEU A 44 -3.30 23.06 10.32
C LEU A 44 -2.94 21.95 9.33
N ALA A 45 -2.33 20.85 9.80
CA ALA A 45 -2.01 19.69 8.98
C ALA A 45 -3.29 19.05 8.38
N ASN A 46 -4.29 18.77 9.22
CA ASN A 46 -5.56 18.18 8.78
C ASN A 46 -6.29 19.07 7.76
N LYS A 47 -6.30 20.40 7.98
CA LYS A 47 -6.87 21.36 7.02
C LYS A 47 -6.19 21.30 5.65
N ARG A 48 -4.95 20.81 5.60
CA ARG A 48 -4.15 20.63 4.40
C ARG A 48 -4.13 19.19 3.89
N GLY A 49 -4.94 18.29 4.48
CA GLY A 49 -5.03 16.90 4.06
C GLY A 49 -4.04 15.95 4.74
N TYR A 50 -3.15 16.44 5.60
CA TYR A 50 -2.11 15.62 6.23
C TYR A 50 -2.58 15.02 7.55
N ALA A 51 -2.40 13.70 7.70
CA ALA A 51 -2.80 12.98 8.89
C ALA A 51 -1.97 13.32 10.15
N HIS A 52 -0.72 13.78 9.97
CA HIS A 52 0.22 14.09 11.05
C HIS A 52 0.93 15.41 10.77
N TRP A 53 1.21 16.19 11.83
CA TRP A 53 1.98 17.43 11.70
C TRP A 53 3.33 17.21 11.05
N VAL A 54 4.06 16.16 11.45
CA VAL A 54 5.41 15.89 10.94
C VAL A 54 5.43 15.74 9.41
N LYS A 55 4.41 15.11 8.83
CA LYS A 55 4.30 14.96 7.38
C LYS A 55 4.06 16.31 6.70
N TYR A 56 3.20 17.14 7.27
CA TYR A 56 2.98 18.49 6.77
C TYR A 56 4.21 19.39 6.98
N ASP A 57 4.95 19.24 8.08
CA ASP A 57 6.20 19.95 8.32
C ASP A 57 7.26 19.58 7.29
N ASN A 58 7.39 18.28 6.96
CA ASN A 58 8.25 17.82 5.87
C ASN A 58 7.83 18.46 4.53
N TYR A 59 6.53 18.47 4.20
CA TYR A 59 6.02 19.16 3.01
C TYR A 59 6.37 20.66 3.00
N LEU A 60 6.23 21.36 4.14
CA LEU A 60 6.54 22.80 4.23
C LEU A 60 8.01 23.12 3.94
N HIS A 61 8.90 22.15 4.18
CA HIS A 61 10.33 22.23 3.93
C HIS A 61 10.76 21.60 2.61
N LEU A 62 9.83 21.17 1.76
CA LEU A 62 10.15 20.85 0.37
C LEU A 62 10.57 22.11 -0.40
N ASP A 63 11.45 21.92 -1.37
CA ASP A 63 11.80 22.96 -2.31
C ASP A 63 10.52 23.48 -2.99
N PRO A 64 10.43 24.80 -3.28
CA PRO A 64 9.23 25.39 -3.87
C PRO A 64 8.75 24.68 -5.14
N GLY A 65 9.67 24.26 -6.02
CA GLY A 65 9.32 23.54 -7.24
C GLY A 65 8.61 22.20 -6.97
N VAL A 66 9.07 21.43 -5.98
CA VAL A 66 8.44 20.17 -5.58
C VAL A 66 7.04 20.42 -5.04
N ARG A 67 6.86 21.48 -4.24
CA ARG A 67 5.52 21.85 -3.75
C ARG A 67 4.59 22.29 -4.88
N ASP A 68 5.09 23.03 -5.86
CA ASP A 68 4.30 23.45 -7.02
C ASP A 68 3.82 22.22 -7.84
N VAL A 69 4.68 21.22 -8.00
CA VAL A 69 4.34 19.91 -8.61
C VAL A 69 3.25 19.19 -7.81
N ILE A 70 3.42 19.02 -6.50
CA ILE A 70 2.44 18.36 -5.62
C ILE A 70 1.10 19.10 -5.63
N ASP A 71 1.13 20.42 -5.51
CA ASP A 71 -0.04 21.29 -5.55
C ASP A 71 -0.81 21.17 -6.87
N ALA A 72 -0.11 21.02 -7.99
CA ALA A 72 -0.74 20.79 -9.30
C ALA A 72 -1.43 19.42 -9.37
N ILE A 73 -0.79 18.37 -8.84
CA ILE A 73 -1.37 17.01 -8.75
C ILE A 73 -2.65 17.04 -7.89
N GLN A 74 -2.59 17.65 -6.71
CA GLN A 74 -3.73 17.74 -5.78
C GLN A 74 -4.92 18.52 -6.34
N ARG A 75 -4.66 19.47 -7.25
CA ARG A 75 -5.69 20.24 -7.97
C ARG A 75 -6.16 19.57 -9.26
N ASN A 76 -5.62 18.40 -9.61
CA ASN A 76 -5.83 17.74 -10.89
C ASN A 76 -5.50 18.65 -12.09
N ASP A 77 -4.44 19.46 -11.95
CA ASP A 77 -3.99 20.44 -12.95
C ASP A 77 -2.80 19.90 -13.74
N LEU A 78 -3.09 19.12 -14.78
CA LEU A 78 -2.05 18.56 -15.66
C LEU A 78 -1.22 19.65 -16.36
N ALA A 79 -1.84 20.78 -16.73
CA ALA A 79 -1.13 21.87 -17.40
C ALA A 79 -0.19 22.60 -16.44
N GLY A 80 -0.64 22.84 -15.21
CA GLY A 80 0.20 23.39 -14.14
C GLY A 80 1.37 22.47 -13.79
N LEU A 81 1.14 21.16 -13.72
CA LEU A 81 2.18 20.15 -13.51
C LEU A 81 3.26 20.23 -14.61
N GLN A 82 2.84 20.26 -15.87
CA GLN A 82 3.75 20.39 -17.02
C GLN A 82 4.56 21.70 -16.97
N ALA A 83 3.92 22.81 -16.60
CA ALA A 83 4.59 24.11 -16.49
C ALA A 83 5.60 24.15 -15.34
N ALA A 84 5.28 23.55 -14.20
CA ALA A 84 6.18 23.45 -13.05
C ALA A 84 7.43 22.63 -13.43
N LEU A 85 7.25 21.45 -14.01
CA LEU A 85 8.36 20.58 -14.43
C LEU A 85 9.17 21.13 -15.60
N ALA A 86 8.58 21.96 -16.47
CA ALA A 86 9.33 22.68 -17.50
C ALA A 86 10.26 23.74 -16.90
N THR A 87 9.93 24.26 -15.71
CA THR A 87 10.74 25.24 -14.98
C THR A 87 11.81 24.56 -14.13
N ASP A 88 11.44 23.46 -13.46
CA ASP A 88 12.28 22.70 -12.55
C ASP A 88 12.02 21.20 -12.72
N PRO A 89 12.74 20.51 -13.62
CA PRO A 89 12.55 19.07 -13.84
C PRO A 89 12.91 18.22 -12.62
N ASP A 90 13.87 18.66 -11.81
CA ASP A 90 14.31 17.93 -10.62
C ASP A 90 13.18 17.84 -9.58
N ALA A 91 12.22 18.75 -9.62
CA ALA A 91 11.01 18.74 -8.79
C ALA A 91 10.09 17.52 -9.01
N ALA A 92 10.36 16.68 -10.00
CA ALA A 92 9.69 15.40 -10.18
C ALA A 92 9.98 14.41 -9.02
N ASN A 93 11.05 14.65 -8.26
CA ASN A 93 11.46 13.88 -7.09
C ASN A 93 11.42 14.74 -5.81
N PRO A 94 11.31 14.11 -4.61
CA PRO A 94 11.36 14.86 -3.36
C PRO A 94 12.73 15.52 -3.12
N HIS A 95 12.73 16.84 -3.00
CA HIS A 95 13.89 17.63 -2.58
C HIS A 95 13.49 18.59 -1.46
N TYR A 96 14.33 18.66 -0.42
CA TYR A 96 14.11 19.53 0.74
C TYR A 96 15.06 20.72 0.70
N VAL A 97 14.58 21.85 1.24
CA VAL A 97 15.38 23.06 1.36
C VAL A 97 16.71 22.79 2.08
N HIS A 98 17.77 23.47 1.65
CA HIS A 98 19.12 23.25 2.15
C HIS A 98 19.20 23.27 3.69
N GLY A 99 19.78 22.21 4.26
CA GLY A 99 19.99 22.07 5.70
C GLY A 99 18.79 21.50 6.47
N TYR A 100 17.65 21.28 5.81
CA TYR A 100 16.57 20.50 6.41
C TYR A 100 16.88 19.01 6.32
N GLN A 101 16.56 18.29 7.38
CA GLN A 101 16.57 16.83 7.40
C GLN A 101 15.15 16.40 7.73
N PRO A 102 14.48 15.65 6.85
CA PRO A 102 13.12 15.21 7.10
C PRO A 102 13.02 14.43 8.40
N ILE A 103 11.98 14.70 9.16
CA ILE A 103 11.69 13.97 10.40
C ILE A 103 10.86 12.74 10.01
N GLU A 104 11.40 11.55 10.22
CA GLU A 104 10.68 10.29 10.05
C GLU A 104 9.91 9.95 11.34
N PRO A 105 8.57 9.88 11.33
CA PRO A 105 7.80 9.46 12.50
C PRO A 105 8.00 7.97 12.75
N ASP A 106 8.98 7.64 13.59
CA ASP A 106 9.51 6.30 13.81
C ASP A 106 10.02 5.63 12.51
N SER A 107 10.85 4.60 12.63
CA SER A 107 11.53 3.93 11.51
C SER A 107 10.58 3.18 10.54
N ARG A 108 9.30 3.57 10.46
CA ARG A 108 8.21 2.87 9.76
C ARG A 108 7.35 3.78 8.89
N ASN A 109 7.65 5.08 8.79
CA ASN A 109 6.86 5.99 7.97
C ASN A 109 7.74 6.92 7.16
N TYR A 110 7.76 6.64 5.87
CA TYR A 110 8.40 7.44 4.84
C TYR A 110 7.59 8.70 4.58
N ASN A 111 8.25 9.73 4.06
CA ASN A 111 7.60 10.93 3.55
C ASN A 111 6.98 10.69 2.18
N ASN A 112 6.11 9.69 2.11
CA ASN A 112 5.34 9.33 0.93
C ASN A 112 4.54 10.54 0.40
N ASP A 113 3.96 11.34 1.29
CA ASP A 113 3.23 12.59 0.96
C ASP A 113 4.17 13.71 0.41
N SER A 114 5.49 13.45 0.34
CA SER A 114 6.47 14.33 -0.31
C SER A 114 6.88 13.84 -1.70
N ILE A 115 6.41 12.67 -2.13
CA ILE A 115 6.80 12.02 -3.39
C ILE A 115 5.73 12.29 -4.45
N PRO A 116 6.03 13.03 -5.52
CA PRO A 116 5.04 13.35 -6.56
C PRO A 116 4.35 12.12 -7.17
N LEU A 117 5.08 11.03 -7.45
CA LEU A 117 4.47 9.79 -7.98
C LEU A 117 3.50 9.13 -6.99
N PHE A 118 3.76 9.23 -5.68
CA PHE A 118 2.85 8.72 -4.65
C PHE A 118 1.56 9.55 -4.63
N GLU A 119 1.68 10.88 -4.67
CA GLU A 119 0.55 11.82 -4.64
C GLU A 119 -0.45 11.55 -5.76
N VAL A 120 -0.02 11.14 -6.95
CA VAL A 120 -0.98 10.81 -8.04
C VAL A 120 -1.90 9.66 -7.63
N SER A 121 -1.36 8.61 -6.99
CA SER A 121 -2.14 7.46 -6.56
C SER A 121 -3.11 7.82 -5.42
N GLU A 122 -2.62 8.58 -4.44
CA GLU A 122 -3.44 9.03 -3.31
C GLU A 122 -4.56 9.98 -3.77
N ASN A 123 -4.26 10.95 -4.63
CA ASN A 123 -5.26 11.87 -5.14
C ASN A 123 -6.26 11.20 -6.11
N THR A 124 -5.88 10.08 -6.73
CA THR A 124 -6.83 9.21 -7.44
C THR A 124 -7.79 8.51 -6.46
N PHE A 125 -7.26 7.95 -5.37
CA PHE A 125 -8.06 7.31 -4.32
C PHE A 125 -9.03 8.28 -3.62
N LEU A 126 -8.55 9.48 -3.30
CA LEU A 126 -9.35 10.54 -2.68
C LEU A 126 -10.37 11.17 -3.65
N GLY A 127 -10.28 10.85 -4.95
CA GLY A 127 -11.19 11.34 -5.99
C GLY A 127 -10.90 12.76 -6.48
N ALA A 128 -9.81 13.38 -6.04
CA ALA A 128 -9.35 14.67 -6.56
C ALA A 128 -8.94 14.54 -8.05
N ILE A 129 -8.32 13.41 -8.40
CA ILE A 129 -8.09 12.99 -9.79
C ILE A 129 -9.11 11.88 -10.10
N PRO A 130 -10.14 12.13 -10.93
CA PRO A 130 -11.11 11.09 -11.28
C PRO A 130 -10.43 9.95 -12.04
N ALA A 131 -10.71 8.70 -11.66
CA ALA A 131 -10.15 7.54 -12.34
C ALA A 131 -10.53 7.51 -13.84
N GLY A 132 -9.57 7.13 -14.68
CA GLY A 132 -9.64 7.11 -16.13
C GLY A 132 -9.43 8.48 -16.78
N THR A 133 -8.85 9.46 -16.08
CA THR A 133 -8.66 10.82 -16.61
C THR A 133 -7.18 11.19 -16.70
N ASN A 134 -6.68 12.06 -15.82
CA ASN A 134 -5.34 12.62 -15.90
C ASN A 134 -4.28 11.77 -15.20
N GLU A 135 -4.64 10.78 -14.37
CA GLU A 135 -3.69 10.10 -13.48
C GLU A 135 -2.56 9.40 -14.25
N ALA A 136 -2.86 8.75 -15.39
CA ALA A 136 -1.83 8.14 -16.23
C ALA A 136 -0.92 9.22 -16.86
N ALA A 137 -1.52 10.28 -17.41
CA ALA A 137 -0.77 11.37 -18.04
C ALA A 137 0.11 12.13 -17.04
N MET A 138 -0.31 12.26 -15.79
CA MET A 138 0.50 12.86 -14.72
C MET A 138 1.70 11.98 -14.38
N VAL A 139 1.51 10.67 -14.27
CA VAL A 139 2.62 9.70 -14.06
C VAL A 139 3.61 9.75 -15.23
N GLU A 140 3.11 9.70 -16.46
CA GLU A 140 3.94 9.79 -17.67
C GLU A 140 4.73 11.11 -17.73
N THR A 141 4.10 12.22 -17.34
CA THR A 141 4.76 13.53 -17.28
C THR A 141 5.87 13.55 -16.22
N LEU A 142 5.60 13.03 -15.02
CA LEU A 142 6.59 12.93 -13.94
C LEU A 142 7.79 12.05 -14.34
N ILE A 143 7.53 10.86 -14.89
CA ILE A 143 8.59 9.94 -15.35
C ILE A 143 9.40 10.57 -16.48
N SER A 144 8.75 11.25 -17.43
CA SER A 144 9.44 11.97 -18.52
C SER A 144 10.33 13.11 -18.02
N ALA A 145 10.00 13.70 -16.86
CA ALA A 145 10.81 14.72 -16.20
C ALA A 145 11.93 14.12 -15.32
N GLY A 146 12.00 12.80 -15.16
CA GLY A 146 13.03 12.10 -14.40
C GLY A 146 12.61 11.64 -13.00
N ALA A 147 11.31 11.56 -12.71
CA ALA A 147 10.83 10.91 -11.49
C ALA A 147 11.34 9.47 -11.42
N ASP A 148 11.85 9.06 -10.25
CA ASP A 148 12.28 7.69 -10.00
C ASP A 148 11.09 6.82 -9.55
N PRO A 149 10.59 5.89 -10.39
CA PRO A 149 9.49 5.01 -9.99
C PRO A 149 9.89 3.98 -8.92
N GLU A 150 11.19 3.74 -8.76
CA GLU A 150 11.77 2.81 -7.79
C GLU A 150 12.44 3.55 -6.63
N ILE A 151 12.05 4.81 -6.39
CA ILE A 151 12.56 5.63 -5.30
C ILE A 151 12.56 4.83 -4.00
N ASP A 152 13.76 4.71 -3.43
CA ASP A 152 13.97 3.89 -2.26
C ASP A 152 13.01 4.34 -1.16
N HIS A 153 12.39 3.35 -0.52
CA HIS A 153 11.41 3.59 0.53
C HIS A 153 10.14 4.39 0.16
N GLY A 154 9.98 4.89 -1.06
CA GLY A 154 8.78 5.65 -1.46
C GLY A 154 7.62 4.79 -1.96
N HIS A 155 7.95 3.62 -2.50
CA HIS A 155 7.02 2.57 -2.96
C HIS A 155 5.81 3.05 -3.80
N PRO A 156 5.99 3.87 -4.86
CA PRO A 156 4.87 4.36 -5.68
C PRO A 156 3.99 3.23 -6.26
N MET A 157 4.61 2.12 -6.69
CA MET A 157 3.89 0.96 -7.21
C MET A 157 2.94 0.34 -6.17
N THR A 158 3.44 0.09 -4.96
CA THR A 158 2.64 -0.51 -3.89
C THR A 158 1.50 0.43 -3.47
N ALA A 159 1.74 1.74 -3.46
CA ALA A 159 0.70 2.74 -3.23
C ALA A 159 -0.41 2.65 -4.29
N ALA A 160 -0.05 2.70 -5.57
CA ALA A 160 -0.99 2.58 -6.69
C ALA A 160 -1.83 1.31 -6.61
N VAL A 161 -1.22 0.17 -6.27
CA VAL A 161 -1.94 -1.09 -6.03
C VAL A 161 -2.88 -0.99 -4.83
N SER A 162 -2.41 -0.49 -3.68
CA SER A 162 -3.22 -0.38 -2.46
C SER A 162 -4.45 0.50 -2.62
N TYR A 163 -4.36 1.48 -3.52
CA TYR A 163 -5.43 2.41 -3.87
C TYR A 163 -6.30 1.94 -5.04
N ASN A 164 -6.05 0.76 -5.60
CA ASN A 164 -6.70 0.25 -6.81
C ASN A 164 -6.61 1.20 -8.01
N ALA A 165 -5.53 1.98 -8.11
CA ALA A 165 -5.31 2.95 -9.17
C ALA A 165 -4.72 2.27 -10.42
N ILE A 166 -5.50 1.42 -11.09
CA ILE A 166 -5.01 0.55 -12.18
C ILE A 166 -4.32 1.31 -13.32
N HIS A 167 -4.80 2.51 -13.68
CA HIS A 167 -4.17 3.34 -14.71
C HIS A 167 -2.80 3.87 -14.27
N VAL A 168 -2.63 4.17 -12.98
CA VAL A 168 -1.33 4.53 -12.40
C VAL A 168 -0.40 3.33 -12.36
N VAL A 169 -0.89 2.15 -11.93
CA VAL A 169 -0.10 0.89 -11.97
C VAL A 169 0.43 0.63 -13.38
N ARG A 170 -0.43 0.76 -14.39
CA ARG A 170 -0.06 0.59 -15.80
C ARG A 170 1.02 1.58 -16.22
N ALA A 171 0.80 2.87 -15.97
CA ALA A 171 1.72 3.94 -16.35
C ALA A 171 3.08 3.81 -15.63
N LEU A 172 3.11 3.39 -14.36
CA LEU A 172 4.35 3.13 -13.63
C LEU A 172 5.14 1.99 -14.28
N ILE A 173 4.51 0.85 -14.59
CA ILE A 173 5.19 -0.27 -15.27
C ILE A 173 5.68 0.15 -16.66
N ASP A 174 4.86 0.90 -17.41
CA ASP A 174 5.23 1.39 -18.75
C ASP A 174 6.39 2.40 -18.69
N GLY A 175 6.50 3.13 -17.57
CA GLY A 175 7.60 4.04 -17.26
C GLY A 175 8.82 3.39 -16.60
N GLY A 176 8.88 2.06 -16.53
CA GLY A 176 10.06 1.31 -16.09
C GLY A 176 10.02 0.79 -14.65
N ALA A 177 8.90 0.97 -13.93
CA ALA A 177 8.75 0.35 -12.62
C ALA A 177 8.77 -1.19 -12.71
N ALA A 178 9.44 -1.82 -11.76
CA ALA A 178 9.50 -3.27 -11.66
C ALA A 178 8.13 -3.83 -11.24
N VAL A 179 7.63 -4.79 -12.03
CA VAL A 179 6.32 -5.43 -11.80
C VAL A 179 6.23 -6.12 -10.42
N ASP A 180 7.34 -6.67 -9.94
CA ASP A 180 7.45 -7.31 -8.63
C ASP A 180 7.87 -6.33 -7.50
N GLY A 181 7.89 -5.01 -7.80
CA GLY A 181 8.38 -3.95 -6.93
C GLY A 181 9.92 -3.83 -6.86
N PRO A 182 10.46 -2.80 -6.18
CA PRO A 182 11.88 -2.42 -6.21
C PRO A 182 12.83 -3.53 -5.78
N TYR A 183 12.40 -4.31 -4.78
CA TYR A 183 13.21 -5.39 -4.22
C TYR A 183 12.92 -6.75 -4.89
N GLY A 184 12.07 -6.79 -5.92
CA GLY A 184 11.79 -8.02 -6.68
C GLY A 184 11.13 -9.14 -5.89
N HIS A 185 10.49 -8.82 -4.77
CA HIS A 185 9.82 -9.75 -3.86
C HIS A 185 8.31 -9.89 -4.09
N GLY A 186 7.72 -9.26 -5.11
CA GLY A 186 6.32 -9.49 -5.46
C GLY A 186 5.30 -8.81 -4.55
N CYS A 187 5.71 -7.80 -3.77
CA CYS A 187 4.80 -7.00 -2.92
C CYS A 187 3.55 -6.48 -3.66
N PRO A 188 3.65 -5.92 -4.89
CA PRO A 188 2.46 -5.48 -5.62
C PRO A 188 1.41 -6.60 -5.78
N MET A 189 1.83 -7.82 -6.15
CA MET A 189 0.91 -8.96 -6.29
C MET A 189 0.33 -9.40 -4.95
N ALA A 190 1.15 -9.43 -3.88
CA ALA A 190 0.68 -9.80 -2.55
C ALA A 190 -0.46 -8.88 -2.07
N PHE A 191 -0.28 -7.56 -2.20
CA PHE A 191 -1.32 -6.58 -1.86
C PHE A 191 -2.57 -6.74 -2.72
N ALA A 192 -2.41 -6.87 -4.04
CA ALA A 192 -3.54 -7.00 -4.96
C ALA A 192 -4.39 -8.26 -4.65
N LEU A 193 -3.75 -9.38 -4.34
CA LEU A 193 -4.41 -10.63 -3.94
C LEU A 193 -5.12 -10.51 -2.58
N HIS A 194 -4.46 -9.93 -1.58
CA HIS A 194 -5.04 -9.76 -0.24
C HIS A 194 -6.29 -8.87 -0.27
N ILE A 195 -6.17 -7.71 -0.91
CA ILE A 195 -7.26 -6.73 -0.97
C ILE A 195 -8.33 -7.18 -1.97
N GLY A 196 -7.97 -7.98 -2.98
CA GLY A 196 -8.88 -8.57 -3.96
C GLY A 196 -9.18 -7.66 -5.14
N TYR A 197 -8.14 -7.17 -5.82
CA TYR A 197 -8.24 -6.30 -6.99
C TYR A 197 -7.99 -7.07 -8.30
N PRO A 198 -9.01 -7.74 -8.88
CA PRO A 198 -8.85 -8.66 -10.01
C PRO A 198 -8.22 -8.02 -11.24
N ASP A 199 -8.60 -6.78 -11.57
CA ASP A 199 -8.06 -6.09 -12.75
C ASP A 199 -6.57 -5.75 -12.58
N VAL A 200 -6.15 -5.41 -11.36
CA VAL A 200 -4.74 -5.17 -11.02
C VAL A 200 -3.97 -6.49 -11.02
N ILE A 201 -4.54 -7.57 -10.46
CA ILE A 201 -3.94 -8.91 -10.49
C ILE A 201 -3.70 -9.34 -11.95
N GLN A 202 -4.71 -9.21 -12.81
CA GLN A 202 -4.61 -9.54 -14.23
C GLN A 202 -3.52 -8.71 -14.90
N LEU A 203 -3.50 -7.39 -14.67
CA LEU A 203 -2.45 -6.52 -15.22
C LEU A 203 -1.05 -6.99 -14.79
N LEU A 204 -0.82 -7.28 -13.52
CA LEU A 204 0.49 -7.75 -13.05
C LEU A 204 0.90 -9.08 -13.70
N VAL A 205 -0.04 -10.02 -13.87
CA VAL A 205 0.21 -11.28 -14.60
C VAL A 205 0.57 -11.02 -16.06
N GLU A 206 -0.19 -10.17 -16.76
CA GLU A 206 0.07 -9.78 -18.16
C GLU A 206 1.45 -9.13 -18.34
N ARG A 207 1.92 -8.43 -17.31
CA ARG A 207 3.24 -7.78 -17.27
C ARG A 207 4.36 -8.70 -16.79
N GLY A 208 4.07 -9.97 -16.50
CA GLY A 208 5.07 -10.98 -16.20
C GLY A 208 5.45 -11.09 -14.72
N ALA A 209 4.54 -10.74 -13.80
CA ALA A 209 4.74 -10.95 -12.36
C ALA A 209 5.15 -12.40 -12.05
N ARG A 210 6.11 -12.57 -11.15
CA ARG A 210 6.58 -13.90 -10.75
C ARG A 210 5.60 -14.55 -9.78
N LEU A 211 5.05 -15.69 -10.17
CA LEU A 211 4.13 -16.47 -9.33
C LEU A 211 4.85 -17.61 -8.62
N ASP A 212 4.88 -17.56 -7.29
CA ASP A 212 5.13 -18.75 -6.46
C ASP A 212 3.83 -19.53 -6.24
N LEU A 213 3.82 -20.55 -5.37
CA LEU A 213 2.63 -21.37 -5.11
C LEU A 213 1.44 -20.52 -4.64
N ARG A 214 1.71 -19.53 -3.78
CA ARG A 214 0.67 -18.70 -3.15
C ARG A 214 0.03 -17.78 -4.17
N PHE A 215 0.85 -17.13 -4.99
CA PHE A 215 0.34 -16.24 -6.05
C PHE A 215 -0.31 -17.03 -7.18
N ALA A 216 0.26 -18.17 -7.58
CA ALA A 216 -0.36 -19.08 -8.56
C ALA A 216 -1.75 -19.51 -8.11
N ALA A 217 -1.91 -19.79 -6.81
CA ALA A 217 -3.20 -20.15 -6.25
C ALA A 217 -4.20 -18.98 -6.28
N GLY A 218 -3.75 -17.78 -5.95
CA GLY A 218 -4.54 -16.56 -6.01
C GLY A 218 -4.97 -16.13 -7.42
N VAL A 219 -4.21 -16.46 -8.47
CA VAL A 219 -4.59 -16.19 -9.86
C VAL A 219 -5.37 -17.34 -10.52
N GLY A 220 -5.47 -18.50 -9.87
CA GLY A 220 -6.23 -19.65 -10.38
C GLY A 220 -5.43 -20.55 -11.32
N ASP A 221 -4.11 -20.49 -11.31
CA ASP A 221 -3.25 -21.33 -12.15
C ASP A 221 -3.02 -22.70 -11.50
N LEU A 222 -4.01 -23.59 -11.63
CA LEU A 222 -4.00 -24.91 -11.02
C LEU A 222 -2.82 -25.78 -11.47
N ASP A 223 -2.41 -25.67 -12.74
CA ASP A 223 -1.30 -26.46 -13.26
C ASP A 223 0.03 -26.02 -12.65
N ARG A 224 0.23 -24.70 -12.49
CA ARG A 224 1.40 -24.17 -11.80
C ARG A 224 1.38 -24.50 -10.31
N VAL A 225 0.21 -24.43 -9.65
CA VAL A 225 0.03 -24.88 -8.26
C VAL A 225 0.48 -26.32 -8.08
N LYS A 226 -0.02 -27.24 -8.92
CA LYS A 226 0.40 -28.66 -8.91
C LYS A 226 1.90 -28.80 -9.12
N SER A 227 2.50 -27.97 -9.96
CA SER A 227 3.93 -28.04 -10.25
C SER A 227 4.83 -27.75 -9.03
N PHE A 228 4.32 -27.09 -7.99
CA PHE A 228 5.07 -26.80 -6.76
C PHE A 228 5.01 -27.92 -5.72
N ILE A 229 4.10 -28.88 -5.87
CA ILE A 229 3.87 -29.99 -4.92
C ILE A 229 4.30 -31.29 -5.58
N ASN A 230 5.26 -32.01 -5.00
CA ASN A 230 5.66 -33.31 -5.53
C ASN A 230 4.72 -34.45 -5.08
N ASP A 231 4.91 -35.66 -5.61
CA ASP A 231 4.07 -36.82 -5.29
C ASP A 231 4.05 -37.20 -3.80
N ALA A 232 5.10 -36.83 -3.05
CA ALA A 232 5.19 -37.03 -1.61
C ALA A 232 4.56 -35.86 -0.81
N GLY A 233 3.92 -34.91 -1.48
CA GLY A 233 3.30 -33.74 -0.88
C GLY A 233 4.29 -32.65 -0.43
N SER A 234 5.58 -32.78 -0.71
CA SER A 234 6.59 -31.79 -0.33
C SER A 234 6.63 -30.63 -1.34
N LEU A 235 6.93 -29.43 -0.85
CA LEU A 235 7.02 -28.23 -1.68
C LEU A 235 8.40 -28.06 -2.31
N LYS A 236 8.44 -27.47 -3.51
CA LYS A 236 9.70 -26.97 -4.08
C LYS A 236 10.26 -25.82 -3.22
N PRO A 237 11.59 -25.60 -3.22
CA PRO A 237 12.22 -24.53 -2.44
C PRO A 237 11.71 -23.12 -2.78
N ASP A 238 11.23 -22.90 -4.00
CA ASP A 238 10.73 -21.62 -4.49
C ASP A 238 9.21 -21.41 -4.27
N ALA A 239 8.51 -22.35 -3.62
CA ALA A 239 7.05 -22.30 -3.47
C ALA A 239 6.55 -21.12 -2.59
N GLY A 240 7.40 -20.50 -1.79
CA GLY A 240 7.01 -19.42 -0.87
C GLY A 240 7.99 -18.25 -0.82
N ILE A 241 8.76 -18.00 -1.88
CA ILE A 241 9.83 -16.99 -1.87
C ILE A 241 9.34 -15.54 -1.96
N GLN A 242 8.09 -15.33 -2.41
CA GLN A 242 7.55 -13.98 -2.56
C GLN A 242 7.21 -13.35 -1.18
N ALA A 243 6.92 -12.07 -1.17
CA ALA A 243 6.54 -11.33 0.02
C ALA A 243 5.13 -11.70 0.50
N ASP A 244 4.90 -11.45 1.79
CA ASP A 244 3.56 -11.39 2.35
C ASP A 244 2.95 -10.00 2.12
N PRO A 245 1.61 -9.84 2.09
CA PRO A 245 0.98 -8.56 1.83
C PRO A 245 1.34 -7.50 2.88
N TYR A 246 1.60 -7.88 4.13
CA TYR A 246 1.98 -6.92 5.18
C TYR A 246 3.33 -7.23 5.82
N THR A 247 4.32 -7.62 5.03
CA THR A 247 5.71 -7.53 5.49
C THR A 247 6.09 -6.06 5.67
N ARG A 248 6.25 -5.59 6.91
CA ARG A 248 6.86 -4.27 7.13
C ARG A 248 8.29 -4.37 6.63
N SER A 249 8.70 -3.60 5.62
CA SER A 249 10.09 -3.43 5.15
C SER A 249 11.05 -4.62 5.40
N ALA A 250 11.29 -5.42 4.37
CA ALA A 250 12.54 -6.18 4.30
C ALA A 250 13.67 -5.15 4.14
N SER A 251 14.13 -4.59 5.27
CA SER A 251 15.43 -3.93 5.27
C SER A 251 16.45 -4.95 4.76
N PRO A 252 17.32 -4.60 3.79
CA PRO A 252 18.43 -5.47 3.38
C PRO A 252 19.28 -5.93 4.57
N ASP A 253 19.28 -5.15 5.65
CA ASP A 253 20.03 -5.37 6.88
C ASP A 253 19.30 -6.27 7.90
N ASP A 254 18.00 -6.55 7.71
CA ASP A 254 17.21 -7.47 8.56
C ASP A 254 16.06 -8.15 7.79
N PRO A 255 16.37 -9.09 6.88
CA PRO A 255 15.37 -9.83 6.10
C PRO A 255 14.43 -10.69 6.96
N GLY A 256 14.79 -10.95 8.23
CA GLY A 256 14.01 -11.74 9.17
C GLY A 256 12.99 -10.93 9.97
N ARG A 257 13.00 -9.59 9.89
CA ARG A 257 12.21 -8.79 10.83
C ARG A 257 10.70 -8.79 10.56
N TYR A 258 10.26 -9.16 9.36
CA TYR A 258 8.85 -9.16 8.99
C TYR A 258 8.45 -10.13 7.87
N GLN A 259 9.30 -11.08 7.47
CA GLN A 259 8.87 -12.27 6.73
C GLN A 259 8.51 -13.36 7.74
N MET A 260 7.30 -13.91 7.64
CA MET A 260 6.93 -15.06 8.47
C MET A 260 7.74 -16.30 8.11
N GLU A 261 7.83 -17.25 9.04
CA GLU A 261 8.50 -18.52 8.79
C GLU A 261 7.85 -19.27 7.61
N ARG A 262 8.66 -19.61 6.60
CA ARG A 262 8.23 -20.32 5.39
C ARG A 262 8.18 -21.83 5.59
N THR A 263 7.40 -22.27 6.58
CA THR A 263 7.07 -23.69 6.73
C THR A 263 6.16 -24.15 5.58
N ARG A 264 6.17 -25.45 5.28
CA ARG A 264 5.24 -26.04 4.29
C ARG A 264 3.78 -25.65 4.59
N GLU A 265 3.40 -25.76 5.85
CA GLU A 265 2.07 -25.47 6.34
C GLU A 265 1.66 -24.02 6.09
N ASN A 266 2.50 -23.07 6.50
CA ASN A 266 2.25 -21.64 6.32
C ASN A 266 2.10 -21.24 4.83
N ILE A 267 2.93 -21.82 3.95
CA ILE A 267 2.85 -21.57 2.50
C ILE A 267 1.52 -22.10 1.95
N LEU A 268 1.14 -23.32 2.33
CA LEU A 268 -0.11 -23.94 1.87
C LEU A 268 -1.34 -23.21 2.40
N HIS A 269 -1.32 -22.76 3.66
CA HIS A 269 -2.40 -21.96 4.25
C HIS A 269 -2.59 -20.63 3.53
N GLN A 270 -1.51 -19.93 3.20
CA GLN A 270 -1.60 -18.69 2.40
C GLN A 270 -2.06 -18.95 0.96
N ALA A 271 -1.59 -20.03 0.33
CA ALA A 271 -2.04 -20.40 -1.01
C ALA A 271 -3.54 -20.71 -1.04
N PHE A 272 -4.02 -21.48 -0.06
CA PHE A 272 -5.43 -21.78 0.11
C PHE A 272 -6.25 -20.51 0.41
N TYR A 273 -5.74 -19.64 1.30
CA TYR A 273 -6.34 -18.35 1.57
C TYR A 273 -6.50 -17.51 0.30
N PHE A 274 -5.44 -17.33 -0.50
CA PHE A 274 -5.51 -16.55 -1.74
C PHE A 274 -6.43 -17.19 -2.79
N ALA A 275 -6.43 -18.52 -2.93
CA ALA A 275 -7.37 -19.22 -3.82
C ALA A 275 -8.82 -18.93 -3.44
N CYS A 276 -9.16 -19.04 -2.15
CA CYS A 276 -10.48 -18.70 -1.63
C CYS A 276 -10.82 -17.22 -1.80
N ARG A 277 -9.87 -16.33 -1.48
CA ARG A 277 -10.03 -14.87 -1.55
C ARG A 277 -10.35 -14.38 -2.97
N SER A 278 -9.75 -15.02 -3.97
CA SER A 278 -9.96 -14.75 -5.40
C SER A 278 -11.01 -15.66 -6.05
N ASN A 279 -11.72 -16.49 -5.28
CA ASN A 279 -12.78 -17.39 -5.76
C ASN A 279 -12.31 -18.45 -6.80
N ASN A 280 -11.06 -18.92 -6.70
CA ASN A 280 -10.50 -20.00 -7.50
C ASN A 280 -10.79 -21.36 -6.85
N LEU A 281 -12.04 -21.82 -6.96
CA LEU A 281 -12.55 -22.94 -6.17
C LEU A 281 -11.91 -24.30 -6.52
N ASP A 282 -11.47 -24.50 -7.76
CA ASP A 282 -10.79 -25.71 -8.21
C ASP A 282 -9.39 -25.83 -7.59
N VAL A 283 -8.67 -24.71 -7.51
CA VAL A 283 -7.40 -24.60 -6.78
C VAL A 283 -7.62 -24.81 -5.28
N ALA A 284 -8.64 -24.17 -4.70
CA ALA A 284 -8.96 -24.35 -3.30
C ALA A 284 -9.27 -25.82 -2.97
N ASP A 285 -10.09 -26.50 -3.79
CA ASP A 285 -10.40 -27.93 -3.62
C ASP A 285 -9.12 -28.79 -3.68
N TYR A 286 -8.23 -28.52 -4.63
CA TYR A 286 -6.97 -29.24 -4.76
C TYR A 286 -6.07 -29.03 -3.52
N LEU A 287 -5.92 -27.79 -3.06
CA LEU A 287 -5.11 -27.48 -1.89
C LEU A 287 -5.71 -28.04 -0.60
N PHE A 288 -7.05 -28.05 -0.47
CA PHE A 288 -7.74 -28.62 0.69
C PHE A 288 -7.41 -30.12 0.88
N SER A 289 -7.23 -30.86 -0.21
CA SER A 289 -6.80 -32.26 -0.17
C SER A 289 -5.38 -32.48 0.37
N SER A 290 -4.60 -31.41 0.60
CA SER A 290 -3.21 -31.43 1.07
C SER A 290 -3.05 -31.23 2.59
N ASP A 291 -4.11 -31.52 3.36
CA ASP A 291 -4.16 -31.42 4.84
C ASP A 291 -4.07 -29.98 5.35
N ILE A 292 -4.99 -29.13 4.87
CA ILE A 292 -5.13 -27.73 5.31
C ILE A 292 -5.90 -27.68 6.64
N ASP A 293 -5.29 -27.13 7.69
CA ASP A 293 -6.01 -26.72 8.89
C ASP A 293 -6.72 -25.38 8.67
N ILE A 294 -8.02 -25.43 8.36
CA ILE A 294 -8.86 -24.25 8.14
C ILE A 294 -9.05 -23.36 9.40
N ASN A 295 -8.67 -23.84 10.58
CA ASN A 295 -8.70 -23.06 11.82
C ASN A 295 -7.35 -22.42 12.13
N ALA A 296 -6.30 -22.76 11.37
CA ALA A 296 -5.00 -22.14 11.52
C ALA A 296 -5.05 -20.65 11.18
N TRP A 297 -4.18 -19.91 11.85
CA TRP A 297 -4.03 -18.48 11.65
C TRP A 297 -3.22 -18.25 10.39
N VAL A 298 -3.73 -17.45 9.44
CA VAL A 298 -2.97 -17.09 8.24
C VAL A 298 -1.92 -16.06 8.63
N PRO A 299 -0.61 -16.39 8.60
CA PRO A 299 0.42 -15.43 8.96
C PRO A 299 0.66 -14.46 7.79
N GLY A 300 1.35 -13.34 8.05
CA GLY A 300 1.73 -12.37 7.02
C GLY A 300 0.63 -11.40 6.56
N LEU A 301 -0.54 -11.44 7.20
CA LEU A 301 -1.66 -10.51 6.97
C LEU A 301 -1.68 -9.38 8.02
N ASP A 302 -2.41 -8.30 7.76
CA ASP A 302 -2.55 -7.14 8.65
C ASP A 302 -3.31 -7.44 9.93
N GLN A 303 -4.18 -8.46 9.90
CA GLN A 303 -4.90 -8.96 11.05
C GLN A 303 -4.73 -10.46 11.21
N ALA A 304 -4.70 -10.89 12.45
CA ALA A 304 -4.47 -12.25 12.81
C ALA A 304 -5.82 -12.95 13.02
N ALA A 305 -6.21 -13.80 12.07
CA ALA A 305 -7.49 -14.50 12.09
C ALA A 305 -7.39 -15.88 11.39
N PRO A 306 -8.28 -16.82 11.73
CA PRO A 306 -8.32 -18.13 11.08
C PRO A 306 -8.62 -18.03 9.58
N ILE A 307 -8.11 -18.98 8.78
CA ILE A 307 -8.41 -19.11 7.34
C ILE A 307 -9.91 -18.96 7.08
N LEU A 308 -10.74 -19.66 7.85
CA LEU A 308 -12.19 -19.64 7.68
C LEU A 308 -12.80 -18.25 7.82
N HIS A 309 -12.28 -17.41 8.73
CA HIS A 309 -12.77 -16.04 8.90
C HIS A 309 -12.57 -15.21 7.63
N TRP A 310 -11.42 -15.38 7.00
CA TRP A 310 -11.06 -14.67 5.77
C TRP A 310 -11.83 -15.16 4.54
N CYS A 311 -12.13 -16.45 4.46
CA CYS A 311 -12.92 -17.02 3.36
C CYS A 311 -14.40 -16.56 3.37
N VAL A 312 -14.94 -16.17 4.53
CA VAL A 312 -16.35 -15.78 4.72
C VAL A 312 -16.58 -14.27 4.62
N GLY A 313 -15.63 -13.44 5.07
CA GLY A 313 -15.85 -12.01 5.30
C GLY A 313 -15.91 -11.09 4.06
N TRP A 314 -15.42 -11.52 2.90
CA TRP A 314 -15.09 -10.59 1.79
C TRP A 314 -15.54 -11.05 0.39
N GLY A 315 -16.70 -11.70 0.30
CA GLY A 315 -17.47 -11.77 -0.96
C GLY A 315 -17.57 -13.11 -1.68
N SER A 316 -17.05 -14.22 -1.15
CA SER A 316 -17.34 -15.56 -1.70
C SER A 316 -18.30 -16.31 -0.77
N SER A 317 -19.60 -16.18 -1.00
CA SER A 317 -20.57 -17.07 -0.34
C SER A 317 -20.31 -18.54 -0.71
N ALA A 318 -19.75 -18.82 -1.89
CA ALA A 318 -19.42 -20.16 -2.36
C ALA A 318 -18.21 -20.80 -1.63
N GLY A 319 -17.16 -20.05 -1.31
CA GLY A 319 -16.02 -20.55 -0.53
C GLY A 319 -16.40 -20.82 0.93
N ALA A 320 -17.27 -19.97 1.50
CA ALA A 320 -17.87 -20.18 2.81
C ALA A 320 -18.76 -21.44 2.86
N THR A 321 -19.60 -21.67 1.85
CA THR A 321 -20.46 -22.86 1.77
C THR A 321 -19.65 -24.14 1.66
N LYS A 322 -18.59 -24.19 0.83
CA LYS A 322 -17.73 -25.39 0.74
C LYS A 322 -16.94 -25.70 2.01
N ALA A 323 -16.41 -24.68 2.69
CA ALA A 323 -15.72 -24.88 3.97
C ALA A 323 -16.69 -25.33 5.09
N HIS A 324 -17.97 -25.00 4.96
CA HIS A 324 -19.03 -25.40 5.89
C HIS A 324 -19.66 -26.76 5.55
N ASP A 325 -19.67 -27.16 4.27
CA ASP A 325 -20.21 -28.44 3.78
C ASP A 325 -19.22 -29.62 3.92
N GLY A 326 -17.97 -29.33 4.30
CA GLY A 326 -16.93 -30.31 4.66
C GLY A 326 -16.87 -30.67 6.15
N LEU A 327 -17.77 -30.13 6.97
CA LEU A 327 -18.04 -30.53 8.37
C LEU A 327 -19.07 -31.67 8.42
#